data_AF-A0A917CRS9-F1
#
_entry.id   AF-A0A917CRS9-F1
#
_cell.length_a   1.000
_cell.length_b   1.000
_cell.length_c   1.000
_cell.angle_alpha   90.00
_cell.angle_beta   90.00
_cell.angle_gamma   90.00
#
_symmetry.space_group_name_H-M   'P 1'
#
loop_
_entity.id
_entity.type
_entity.pdbx_description
1 polymer ?
#
loop_
_entity_poly.entity_id
_entity_poly.type
_entity_poly.pdbx_seq_one_letter_code
_entity_poly.pdbx_strand_id
1 'polypeptide(L)' 'MGQAHHYFIAEKFESVIGDFLFTNRQPMREDVINMMKTRPKLKERATTAERLIQKVTHYVDTFVSGMGG' A
#
# COMPACT_ATOMS: atom_id res chain seq x y z
N MET A 1 -9.19 21.62 -5.44
CA MET A 1 -8.88 20.27 -5.99
C MET A 1 -7.61 19.79 -5.33
N GLY A 2 -7.74 18.86 -4.38
CA GLY A 2 -6.70 18.52 -3.42
C GLY A 2 -5.54 17.73 -4.04
N GLN A 3 -4.36 17.96 -3.48
CA GLN A 3 -3.05 17.43 -3.84
C GLN A 3 -2.96 15.89 -3.66
N ALA A 4 -3.71 15.09 -4.44
CA ALA A 4 -3.71 13.63 -4.29
C ALA A 4 -2.59 12.93 -5.08
N HIS A 5 -1.94 13.61 -6.03
CA HIS A 5 -1.03 12.97 -6.99
C HIS A 5 0.44 12.80 -6.53
N HIS A 6 0.82 13.23 -5.32
CA HIS A 6 2.23 13.35 -4.94
C HIS A 6 2.72 12.48 -3.76
N TYR A 7 1.92 11.57 -3.21
CA TYR A 7 2.33 10.80 -2.02
C TYR A 7 3.14 9.52 -2.28
N PHE A 8 2.97 8.87 -3.43
CA PHE A 8 3.53 7.53 -3.69
C PHE A 8 4.35 7.45 -4.97
N ILE A 9 5.30 6.52 -4.99
CA ILE A 9 6.05 6.10 -6.18
C ILE A 9 5.22 5.00 -6.84
N ALA A 10 4.65 5.28 -8.02
CA ALA A 10 3.70 4.39 -8.70
C ALA A 10 4.25 2.98 -8.90
N GLU A 11 5.48 2.87 -9.42
CA GLU A 11 6.16 1.59 -9.66
C GLU A 11 6.29 0.74 -8.38
N LYS A 12 6.51 1.38 -7.22
CA LYS A 12 6.60 0.66 -5.95
C LYS A 12 5.25 0.22 -5.45
N PHE A 13 4.20 1.00 -5.71
CA PHE A 13 2.84 0.58 -5.41
C PHE A 13 2.45 -0.64 -6.24
N GLU A 14 2.71 -0.61 -7.54
CA GLU A 14 2.48 -1.76 -8.43
C GLU A 14 3.25 -3.00 -7.99
N SER A 15 4.52 -2.86 -7.60
CA SER A 15 5.32 -3.96 -7.06
C SER A 15 4.68 -4.57 -5.81
N VAL A 16 4.28 -3.74 -4.84
CA VAL A 16 3.67 -4.23 -3.58
C VAL A 16 2.35 -4.95 -3.83
N ILE A 17 1.52 -4.44 -4.76
CA ILE A 17 0.29 -5.13 -5.18
C ILE A 17 0.63 -6.46 -5.85
N GLY A 18 1.59 -6.48 -6.77
CA GLY A 18 2.03 -7.69 -7.47
C GLY A 18 2.57 -8.76 -6.52
N ASP A 19 3.43 -8.38 -5.57
CA ASP A 19 3.97 -9.28 -4.56
C ASP A 19 2.88 -9.86 -3.68
N PHE A 20 1.91 -9.03 -3.26
CA PHE A 20 0.78 -9.51 -2.46
C PHE A 20 -0.07 -10.52 -3.25
N LEU A 21 -0.43 -10.22 -4.50
CA LEU A 21 -1.22 -11.13 -5.34
C LEU A 21 -0.51 -12.44 -5.64
N PHE A 22 0.80 -12.40 -5.89
CA PHE A 22 1.59 -13.59 -6.20
C PHE A 22 1.80 -14.48 -4.98
N THR A 23 2.07 -13.87 -3.82
CA THR A 23 2.40 -14.61 -2.59
C THR A 23 1.21 -14.91 -1.69
N ASN A 24 0.07 -14.23 -1.90
CA ASN A 24 -1.06 -14.14 -0.98
C ASN A 24 -0.67 -13.70 0.45
N ARG A 25 0.46 -13.00 0.61
CA ARG A 25 0.92 -12.45 1.89
C ARG A 25 0.74 -10.95 1.94
N GLN A 26 0.09 -10.47 2.99
CA GLN A 26 -0.06 -9.03 3.21
C GLN A 26 1.30 -8.33 3.27
N PRO A 27 1.41 -7.11 2.74
CA PRO A 27 2.66 -6.36 2.75
C PRO A 27 3.10 -6.04 4.18
N MET A 28 4.40 -6.04 4.41
CA MET A 28 4.99 -5.64 5.67
C MET A 28 5.03 -4.11 5.81
N ARG A 29 5.31 -3.66 7.04
CA ARG A 29 5.44 -2.22 7.33
C ARG A 29 6.51 -1.55 6.48
N GLU A 30 7.62 -2.24 6.21
CA GLU A 30 8.71 -1.68 5.41
C GLU A 30 8.31 -1.52 3.95
N ASP A 31 7.62 -2.52 3.37
CA ASP A 31 7.13 -2.50 2.00
C ASP A 31 6.28 -1.26 1.75
N VAL A 32 5.30 -1.02 2.63
CA VAL A 32 4.38 0.10 2.44
C VAL A 32 5.01 1.47 2.70
N ILE A 33 5.96 1.57 3.62
CA ILE A 33 6.70 2.81 3.87
C ILE A 33 7.65 3.12 2.71
N ASN A 34 8.20 2.09 2.07
CA ASN A 34 9.10 2.25 0.93
C ASN A 34 8.41 2.76 -0.33
N MET A 35 7.09 2.60 -0.44
CA MET A 35 6.28 3.18 -1.51
C MET A 35 6.11 4.70 -1.41
N MET A 36 6.30 5.27 -0.22
CA MET A 36 6.06 6.70 0.02
C MET A 36 7.20 7.55 -0.57
N LYS A 37 6.86 8.62 -1.30
CA LYS A 37 7.83 9.62 -1.76
C LYS A 37 8.50 10.36 -0.60
N THR A 38 7.72 10.64 0.45
CA THR A 38 8.21 11.25 1.69
C THR A 38 7.89 10.32 2.85
N ARG A 39 8.93 9.86 3.55
CA ARG A 39 8.76 8.96 4.69
C ARG A 39 8.21 9.72 5.92
N PRO A 40 7.30 9.11 6.70
CA PRO A 40 6.80 9.70 7.94
C PRO A 40 7.89 9.75 9.00
N LYS A 41 7.69 10.59 10.02
CA LYS A 41 8.57 10.62 11.20
C LYS A 41 8.45 9.31 11.97
N LEU A 42 9.49 8.95 12.73
CA LEU A 42 9.55 7.69 13.48
C LEU A 42 8.29 7.44 14.33
N LYS A 43 7.80 8.47 15.03
CA LYS A 43 6.61 8.42 15.90
C LYS A 43 5.30 8.15 15.14
N GLU A 44 5.24 8.48 13.85
CA GLU A 44 4.06 8.31 12.99
C GLU A 44 4.19 7.07 12.09
N ARG A 45 5.39 6.47 12.03
CA ARG A 45 5.71 5.40 11.08
C ARG A 45 4.84 4.17 11.29
N ALA A 46 4.61 3.77 12.54
CA ALA A 46 3.80 2.59 12.86
C ALA A 46 2.34 2.75 12.42
N THR A 47 1.69 3.83 12.83
CA THR A 47 0.29 4.14 12.49
C THR A 47 0.12 4.42 11.00
N THR A 48 1.11 5.06 10.35
CA THR A 48 1.07 5.27 8.89
C THR A 48 1.17 3.94 8.14
N ALA A 49 2.09 3.06 8.53
CA ALA A 49 2.25 1.76 7.89
C ALA A 49 0.98 0.91 8.02
N GLU A 50 0.38 0.84 9.22
CA GLU A 50 -0.85 0.09 9.47
C GLU A 50 -2.01 0.56 8.57
N ARG A 51 -2.20 1.89 8.46
CA ARG A 51 -3.22 2.46 7.58
C ARG A 51 -2.97 2.14 6.10
N LEU A 52 -1.71 2.11 5.66
CA LEU A 52 -1.38 1.78 4.28
C LEU A 52 -1.59 0.30 3.97
N ILE A 53 -1.20 -0.60 4.90
CA ILE A 53 -1.46 -2.03 4.77
C ILE A 53 -2.96 -2.27 4.64
N GLN A 54 -3.78 -1.67 5.50
CA GLN A 54 -5.25 -1.79 5.41
C GLN A 54 -5.79 -1.33 4.06
N LYS A 55 -5.30 -0.21 3.52
CA LYS A 55 -5.72 0.30 2.20
C LYS A 55 -5.32 -0.64 1.06
N VAL A 56 -4.09 -1.16 1.08
CA VAL A 56 -3.60 -2.10 0.08
C VAL A 56 -4.43 -3.39 0.12
N THR A 57 -4.63 -3.96 1.31
CA THR A 57 -5.41 -5.18 1.49
C THR A 57 -6.85 -4.98 1.02
N HIS A 58 -7.49 -3.88 1.42
CA HIS A 58 -8.86 -3.57 1.02
C HIS A 58 -9.00 -3.36 -0.49
N TYR A 59 -8.01 -2.73 -1.12
CA TYR A 59 -7.99 -2.58 -2.58
C TYR A 59 -7.96 -3.95 -3.27
N VAL A 60 -7.06 -4.85 -2.86
CA VAL A 60 -6.98 -6.20 -3.43
C VAL A 60 -8.28 -6.97 -3.19
N ASP A 61 -8.82 -6.94 -1.97
CA ASP A 61 -10.07 -7.62 -1.64
C ASP A 61 -11.25 -7.12 -2.49
N THR A 62 -11.40 -5.80 -2.62
CA THR A 62 -12.53 -5.18 -3.33
C THR A 62 -12.42 -5.34 -4.83
N PHE A 63 -11.24 -5.09 -5.40
CA PHE A 63 -11.07 -4.95 -6.84
C PHE A 63 -10.50 -6.21 -7.51
N VAL A 64 -9.80 -7.08 -6.78
CA VAL A 64 -9.19 -8.29 -7.34
C VAL A 64 -9.97 -9.53 -6.93
N SER A 65 -10.35 -9.67 -5.65
CA SER A 65 -11.18 -10.80 -5.20
C SER A 65 -12.67 -10.63 -5.54
N GLY A 66 -13.17 -9.38 -5.64
CA GLY A 66 -14.55 -9.06 -6.01
C GLY A 66 -14.90 -9.21 -7.49
N MET A 67 -13.93 -9.46 -8.39
CA MET A 67 -14.15 -9.72 -9.82
C MET A 67 -14.14 -11.22 -10.18
N GLY A 68 -14.32 -12.10 -9.19
CA GLY A 68 -14.41 -13.56 -9.38
C GLY A 68 -15.82 -14.13 -9.20
N GLY A 69 -16.86 -13.30 -9.23
CA GLY A 69 -18.28 -13.69 -9.15
C GLY A 69 -19.00 -13.57 -10.49
#